data_AF-A0A1N7IP36-F1
#
_entry.id   AF-A0A1N7IP36-F1
#
_cell.length_a   1.000
_cell.length_b   1.000
_cell.length_c   1.000
_cell.angle_alpha   90.00
_cell.angle_beta   90.00
_cell.angle_gamma   90.00
#
_symmetry.space_group_name_H-M   'P 1'
#
loop_
_entity.id
_entity.type
_entity.pdbx_description
1 polymer ?
#
loop_
_entity_poly.entity_id
_entity_poly.type
_entity_poly.pdbx_seq_one_letter_code
_entity_poly.pdbx_strand_id
1 'polypeptide(L)'
;MVNNDTPTPNAPASTQGSNTQQHELSLPEKFPFAAFTAQTTNIHPSSGRLVTLDGVAFDSAGVVGEEFHAVFNVGGDPGPMHTHGVKRNDFERAAKFSRHLKKLDKFIDNRTLIVHDAPLVWGFIVSEARRAMNAAARANRSRNRRGGRRRQRVGHVPRPEGIVDTLASARKQGAVLIDERLEAVASLSGVAVPPAQASLERAAQPEEETSRGRTLALVSLYMALAEAGPLVTRATDELAPDRFGLQRTQLRVDAEKASAQHGNPGQFTHKSGLRPGMEVVVSDDIRAEHDELIQAIMDLEMTYAEKLTRETSLVVTNATGDPDDLRGKAMHAHRKGIPLVSDEDFLAAVETEREVRQARAEEAGQS
;
A
#
# COMPACT_ATOMS: atom_id res chain seq x y z
N MET A 1 97.81 -5.43 -1.79
CA MET A 1 97.55 -5.57 -0.35
C MET A 1 96.10 -5.20 -0.11
N VAL A 2 95.37 -6.11 0.51
CA VAL A 2 93.96 -5.98 0.90
C VAL A 2 93.79 -4.76 1.79
N ASN A 3 92.71 -4.00 1.63
CA ASN A 3 91.87 -3.58 2.76
C ASN A 3 90.51 -3.07 2.27
N ASN A 4 89.48 -3.69 2.85
CA ASN A 4 88.07 -3.32 2.81
C ASN A 4 87.87 -1.88 3.30
N ASP A 5 86.88 -1.20 2.75
CA ASP A 5 85.88 -0.53 3.59
C ASP A 5 84.53 -0.44 2.87
N THR A 6 83.54 -0.99 3.55
CA THR A 6 82.14 -1.18 3.14
C THR A 6 81.35 0.12 3.32
N PRO A 7 80.48 0.52 2.38
CA PRO A 7 79.66 1.72 2.53
C PRO A 7 78.41 1.47 3.40
N THR A 8 78.05 2.52 4.13
CA THR A 8 76.89 2.71 5.03
C THR A 8 75.53 2.24 4.47
N PRO A 9 74.60 1.73 5.31
CA PRO A 9 73.29 1.29 4.86
C PRO A 9 72.29 2.44 4.70
N ASN A 10 71.56 2.41 3.58
CA ASN A 10 70.41 3.26 3.29
C ASN A 10 69.26 3.01 4.27
N ALA A 11 68.58 4.09 4.65
CA ALA A 11 67.36 4.10 5.45
C ALA A 11 66.22 3.29 4.79
N PRO A 12 65.32 2.66 5.58
CA PRO A 12 64.25 1.84 5.03
C PRO A 12 63.15 2.70 4.40
N ALA A 13 62.65 2.20 3.27
CA ALA A 13 61.54 2.74 2.51
C ALA A 13 60.26 2.83 3.35
N SER A 14 59.54 3.93 3.14
CA SER A 14 58.20 4.19 3.67
C SER A 14 57.21 3.09 3.29
N THR A 15 56.73 2.35 4.30
CA THR A 15 55.54 1.51 4.20
C THR A 15 54.34 2.37 3.84
N GLN A 16 53.80 2.18 2.63
CA GLN A 16 52.51 2.73 2.26
C GLN A 16 51.44 2.11 3.17
N GLY A 17 50.81 2.94 4.00
CA GLY A 17 49.65 2.54 4.78
C GLY A 17 48.51 2.17 3.85
N SER A 18 48.08 0.91 3.91
CA SER A 18 46.82 0.45 3.34
C SER A 18 45.67 1.22 3.99
N ASN A 19 45.14 2.20 3.27
CA ASN A 19 43.99 2.98 3.70
C ASN A 19 42.72 2.14 3.53
N THR A 20 42.49 1.20 4.43
CA THR A 20 41.21 0.47 4.54
C THR A 20 40.20 1.42 5.18
N GLN A 21 39.64 2.34 4.39
CA GLN A 21 38.44 3.07 4.81
C GLN A 21 37.32 2.05 5.01
N GLN A 22 37.02 1.76 6.28
CA GLN A 22 35.83 1.04 6.68
C GLN A 22 34.64 1.84 6.15
N HIS A 23 33.99 1.33 5.10
CA HIS A 23 32.80 1.96 4.52
C HIS A 23 31.66 1.76 5.51
N GLU A 24 31.43 2.75 6.38
CA GLU A 24 30.35 2.66 7.36
C GLU A 24 29.01 2.70 6.62
N LEU A 25 28.19 1.65 6.79
CA LEU A 25 26.89 1.56 6.15
C LEU A 25 26.04 2.79 6.48
N SER A 26 25.42 3.36 5.46
CA SER A 26 24.43 4.42 5.59
C SER A 26 23.20 3.93 6.38
N LEU A 27 22.40 4.86 6.92
CA LEU A 27 21.22 4.49 7.71
C LEU A 27 20.20 3.63 6.94
N PRO A 28 19.86 3.91 5.66
CA PRO A 28 19.02 3.01 4.87
C PRO A 28 19.64 1.63 4.66
N GLU A 29 20.97 1.51 4.56
CA GLU A 29 21.64 0.20 4.45
C GLU A 29 21.62 -0.56 5.79
N LYS A 30 21.72 0.14 6.93
CA LYS A 30 21.61 -0.48 8.26
C LYS A 30 20.18 -0.91 8.58
N PHE A 31 19.19 -0.14 8.12
CA PHE A 31 17.77 -0.32 8.42
C PHE A 31 16.94 -0.26 7.12
N PRO A 32 16.99 -1.30 6.26
CA PRO A 32 16.41 -1.25 4.92
C PRO A 32 14.88 -1.19 4.87
N PHE A 33 14.18 -1.32 6.00
CA PHE A 33 12.73 -1.30 6.07
C PHE A 33 12.22 -0.05 6.80
N ALA A 34 11.08 0.48 6.36
CA ALA A 34 10.35 1.52 7.06
C ALA A 34 8.89 1.13 7.20
N ALA A 35 8.41 0.92 8.42
CA ALA A 35 7.00 0.64 8.70
C ALA A 35 6.27 1.92 9.07
N PHE A 36 5.06 2.12 8.53
CA PHE A 36 4.23 3.28 8.85
C PHE A 36 2.77 2.92 9.12
N THR A 37 2.20 3.55 10.14
CA THR A 37 0.76 3.53 10.41
C THR A 37 0.20 4.95 10.37
N ALA A 38 -1.03 5.07 9.83
CA ALA A 38 -1.67 6.34 9.59
C ALA A 38 -3.03 6.43 10.31
N GLN A 39 -3.32 7.62 10.83
CA GLN A 39 -4.66 8.02 11.25
C GLN A 39 -5.15 9.14 10.34
N THR A 40 -6.40 9.06 9.90
CA THR A 40 -6.92 9.92 8.84
C THR A 40 -8.31 10.45 9.19
N THR A 41 -8.71 11.55 8.56
CA THR A 41 -10.04 12.14 8.81
C THR A 41 -11.19 11.36 8.14
N ASN A 42 -10.88 10.54 7.13
CA ASN A 42 -11.82 9.64 6.45
C ASN A 42 -11.05 8.57 5.64
N ILE A 43 -11.77 7.79 4.83
CA ILE A 43 -11.24 6.67 4.04
C ILE A 43 -10.81 7.02 2.59
N HIS A 44 -10.87 8.28 2.16
CA HIS A 44 -10.55 8.69 0.79
C HIS A 44 -9.41 9.71 0.76
N PRO A 45 -8.19 9.36 0.32
CA PRO A 45 -7.06 10.30 0.23
C PRO A 45 -7.31 11.59 -0.59
N SER A 46 -8.22 11.54 -1.56
CA SER A 46 -8.56 12.69 -2.42
C SER A 46 -9.36 13.77 -1.69
N SER A 47 -10.11 13.42 -0.63
CA SER A 47 -10.93 14.37 0.14
C SER A 47 -10.55 14.45 1.62
N GLY A 48 -10.05 13.36 2.20
CA GLY A 48 -9.55 13.29 3.57
C GLY A 48 -8.17 13.89 3.75
N ARG A 49 -7.74 13.93 5.01
CA ARG A 49 -6.44 14.44 5.44
C ARG A 49 -5.74 13.45 6.38
N LEU A 50 -4.41 13.42 6.33
CA LEU A 50 -3.58 12.66 7.26
C LEU A 50 -3.49 13.43 8.58
N VAL A 51 -3.94 12.81 9.68
CA VAL A 51 -3.96 13.40 11.04
C VAL A 51 -2.68 13.04 11.78
N THR A 52 -2.34 11.76 11.84
CA THR A 52 -1.11 11.25 12.48
C THR A 52 -0.42 10.28 11.56
N LEU A 53 0.92 10.32 11.53
CA LEU A 53 1.77 9.33 10.91
C LEU A 53 2.86 8.93 11.91
N ASP A 54 2.84 7.66 12.31
CA ASP A 54 3.89 7.06 13.13
C ASP A 54 4.63 6.01 12.30
N GLY A 55 5.94 5.93 12.47
CA GLY A 55 6.77 5.00 11.72
C GLY A 55 8.08 4.69 12.41
N VAL A 56 8.62 3.52 12.07
CA VAL A 56 9.93 3.06 12.53
C VAL A 56 10.71 2.54 11.34
N ALA A 57 12.02 2.71 11.40
CA ALA A 57 12.95 2.11 10.47
C ALA A 57 13.69 0.98 11.18
N PHE A 58 13.78 -0.19 10.54
CA PHE A 58 14.24 -1.41 11.19
C PHE A 58 15.07 -2.29 10.26
N ASP A 59 15.84 -3.21 10.86
CA ASP A 59 16.70 -4.15 10.15
C ASP A 59 15.99 -5.47 9.81
N SER A 60 16.67 -6.41 9.16
CA SER A 60 16.11 -7.72 8.82
C SER A 60 15.76 -8.60 10.02
N ALA A 61 16.23 -8.26 11.22
CA ALA A 61 15.88 -8.94 12.46
C ALA A 61 14.69 -8.27 13.20
N GLY A 62 14.12 -7.21 12.63
CA GLY A 62 13.04 -6.44 13.28
C GLY A 62 13.53 -5.41 14.29
N VAL A 63 14.84 -5.20 14.42
CA VAL A 63 15.40 -4.25 15.39
C VAL A 63 15.23 -2.83 14.88
N VAL A 64 14.53 -2.01 15.66
CA VAL A 64 14.26 -0.60 15.34
C VAL A 64 15.52 0.24 15.55
N GLY A 65 15.89 1.02 14.55
CA GLY A 65 17.02 1.95 14.57
C GLY A 65 16.64 3.42 14.52
N GLU A 66 15.50 3.75 13.90
CA GLU A 66 15.03 5.12 13.77
C GLU A 66 13.53 5.20 13.97
N GLU A 67 13.07 6.35 14.47
CA GLU A 67 11.67 6.57 14.79
C GLU A 67 11.16 7.88 14.17
N PHE A 68 9.92 7.86 13.73
CA PHE A 68 9.19 9.00 13.23
C PHE A 68 7.82 9.05 13.89
N HIS A 69 7.47 10.19 14.45
CA HIS A 69 6.11 10.47 14.89
C HIS A 69 5.76 11.91 14.51
N ALA A 70 4.56 12.11 13.96
CA ALA A 70 4.04 13.44 13.69
C ALA A 70 2.50 13.46 13.67
N VAL A 71 1.95 14.38 14.46
CA VAL A 71 0.59 14.89 14.30
C VAL A 71 0.62 16.07 13.31
N PHE A 72 -0.37 16.17 12.43
CA PHE A 72 -0.47 17.21 11.42
C PHE A 72 -1.68 18.11 11.65
N ASN A 73 -1.46 19.43 11.66
CA ASN A 73 -2.56 20.37 11.60
C ASN A 73 -3.14 20.40 10.17
N VAL A 74 -4.38 19.90 10.03
CA VAL A 74 -5.08 19.82 8.75
C VAL A 74 -5.90 21.07 8.42
N GLY A 75 -5.92 22.09 9.28
CA GLY A 75 -6.57 23.39 9.05
C GLY A 75 -8.09 23.39 9.18
N GLY A 76 -8.67 22.32 9.71
CA GLY A 76 -10.10 22.14 9.97
C GLY A 76 -10.31 21.08 11.06
N ASP A 77 -11.54 20.59 11.21
CA ASP A 77 -11.86 19.53 12.16
C ASP A 77 -11.18 18.20 11.76
N PRO A 78 -10.33 17.61 12.63
CA PRO A 78 -9.72 16.29 12.37
C PRO A 78 -10.73 15.13 12.51
N GLY A 79 -11.96 15.41 12.94
CA GLY A 79 -12.97 14.43 13.24
C GLY A 79 -13.04 14.11 14.73
N PRO A 80 -13.81 13.07 15.11
CA PRO A 80 -14.03 12.76 16.51
C PRO A 80 -12.74 12.30 17.21
N MET A 81 -12.35 12.97 18.30
CA MET A 81 -11.11 12.65 19.04
C MET A 81 -10.96 11.17 19.40
N HIS A 82 -12.05 10.47 19.71
CA HIS A 82 -11.99 9.05 20.08
C HIS A 82 -11.55 8.13 18.94
N THR A 83 -11.53 8.58 17.68
CA THR A 83 -11.06 7.79 16.55
C THR A 83 -9.54 7.91 16.34
N HIS A 84 -8.94 9.02 16.73
CA HIS A 84 -7.51 9.32 16.48
C HIS A 84 -6.70 9.61 17.76
N GLY A 85 -7.31 9.77 18.93
CA GLY A 85 -6.61 9.98 20.22
C GLY A 85 -5.98 11.38 20.42
N VAL A 86 -5.74 12.14 19.35
CA VAL A 86 -5.11 13.48 19.42
C VAL A 86 -6.02 14.50 20.11
N LYS A 87 -5.56 15.09 21.23
CA LYS A 87 -6.29 16.17 21.91
C LYS A 87 -6.37 17.42 21.04
N ARG A 88 -7.48 18.14 21.14
CA ARG A 88 -7.74 19.36 20.34
C ARG A 88 -6.61 20.39 20.41
N ASN A 89 -6.09 20.68 21.60
CA ASN A 89 -5.02 21.68 21.78
C ASN A 89 -3.70 21.24 21.11
N ASP A 90 -3.38 19.94 21.14
CA ASP A 90 -2.17 19.40 20.52
C ASP A 90 -2.30 19.44 18.99
N PHE A 91 -3.47 19.08 18.46
CA PHE A 91 -3.79 19.20 17.05
C PHE A 91 -3.72 20.64 16.53
N GLU A 92 -4.29 21.62 17.25
CA GLU A 92 -4.26 23.03 16.84
C GLU A 92 -2.83 23.59 16.77
N ARG A 93 -1.94 23.10 17.65
CA ARG A 93 -0.52 23.49 17.71
C ARG A 93 0.38 22.71 16.74
N ALA A 94 -0.10 21.59 16.21
CA ALA A 94 0.66 20.73 15.32
C ALA A 94 1.13 21.48 14.06
N ALA A 95 2.27 21.04 13.51
CA ALA A 95 2.76 21.59 12.27
C ALA A 95 1.97 21.05 11.07
N LYS A 96 1.96 21.80 9.97
CA LYS A 96 1.43 21.30 8.69
C LYS A 96 2.36 20.24 8.11
N PHE A 97 1.81 19.26 7.40
CA PHE A 97 2.56 18.20 6.70
C PHE A 97 3.78 18.70 5.92
N SER A 98 3.66 19.84 5.23
CA SER A 98 4.77 20.47 4.46
C SER A 98 6.05 20.74 5.25
N ARG A 99 6.00 20.83 6.59
CA ARG A 99 7.19 20.98 7.44
C ARG A 99 7.93 19.67 7.66
N HIS A 100 7.23 18.54 7.55
CA HIS A 100 7.77 17.20 7.80
C HIS A 100 8.18 16.49 6.51
N LEU A 101 7.69 16.93 5.35
CA LEU A 101 7.88 16.22 4.08
C LEU A 101 9.35 15.91 3.76
N LYS A 102 10.30 16.85 3.90
CA LYS A 102 11.73 16.54 3.72
C LYS A 102 12.30 15.52 4.71
N LYS A 103 11.78 15.49 5.95
CA LYS A 103 12.19 14.50 6.95
C LYS A 103 11.64 13.13 6.54
N LEU A 104 10.40 13.09 6.06
CA LEU A 104 9.74 11.89 5.57
C LEU A 104 10.41 11.33 4.30
N ASP A 105 10.77 12.20 3.35
CA ASP A 105 11.56 11.83 2.16
C ASP A 105 12.82 11.06 2.59
N LYS A 106 13.65 11.65 3.46
CA LYS A 106 14.88 11.00 3.97
C LYS A 106 14.65 9.70 4.75
N PHE A 107 13.49 9.55 5.37
CA PHE A 107 13.16 8.39 6.19
C PHE A 107 12.73 7.20 5.31
N ILE A 108 12.01 7.47 4.22
CA ILE A 108 11.41 6.43 3.35
C ILE A 108 12.27 6.13 2.12
N ASP A 109 12.98 7.13 1.58
CA ASP A 109 13.74 6.97 0.33
C ASP A 109 14.77 5.85 0.44
N ASN A 110 14.83 5.00 -0.59
CA ASN A 110 15.73 3.84 -0.69
C ASN A 110 15.52 2.80 0.43
N ARG A 111 14.29 2.70 0.96
CA ARG A 111 13.86 1.61 1.85
C ARG A 111 12.66 0.88 1.27
N THR A 112 12.45 -0.35 1.71
CA THR A 112 11.18 -1.04 1.50
C THR A 112 10.16 -0.48 2.50
N LEU A 113 9.07 0.09 1.98
CA LEU A 113 7.98 0.62 2.79
C LEU A 113 7.03 -0.50 3.19
N ILE A 114 6.76 -0.64 4.48
CA ILE A 114 5.84 -1.62 5.05
C ILE A 114 4.60 -0.88 5.56
N VAL A 115 3.43 -1.27 5.07
CA VAL A 115 2.14 -0.69 5.47
C VAL A 115 1.07 -1.77 5.56
N HIS A 116 -0.05 -1.43 6.18
CA HIS A 116 -1.25 -2.27 6.22
C HIS A 116 -2.36 -1.54 5.47
N ASP A 117 -2.89 -2.16 4.41
CA ASP A 117 -3.75 -1.47 3.43
C ASP A 117 -2.97 -0.38 2.69
N ALA A 118 -2.06 -0.82 1.81
CA ALA A 118 -1.20 0.07 1.04
C ALA A 118 -1.99 1.08 0.18
N PRO A 119 -3.08 0.70 -0.52
CA PRO A 119 -3.86 1.66 -1.30
C PRO A 119 -4.29 2.88 -0.49
N LEU A 120 -4.69 2.68 0.77
CA LEU A 120 -5.10 3.74 1.68
C LEU A 120 -3.89 4.53 2.22
N VAL A 121 -2.98 3.86 2.93
CA VAL A 121 -1.89 4.52 3.66
C VAL A 121 -0.95 5.25 2.69
N TRP A 122 -0.54 4.58 1.62
CA TRP A 122 0.30 5.19 0.59
C TRP A 122 -0.46 6.31 -0.14
N GLY A 123 -1.76 6.12 -0.40
CA GLY A 123 -2.61 7.15 -0.99
C GLY A 123 -2.64 8.46 -0.19
N PHE A 124 -2.70 8.38 1.14
CA PHE A 124 -2.62 9.55 2.00
C PHE A 124 -1.24 10.23 1.96
N ILE A 125 -0.14 9.44 2.01
CA ILE A 125 1.22 9.97 1.91
C ILE A 125 1.43 10.71 0.58
N VAL A 126 1.05 10.08 -0.54
CA VAL A 126 1.14 10.67 -1.88
C VAL A 126 0.28 11.93 -1.98
N SER A 127 -0.96 11.88 -1.48
CA SER A 127 -1.91 13.00 -1.55
C SER A 127 -1.42 14.21 -0.75
N GLU A 128 -0.95 14.02 0.49
CA GLU A 128 -0.41 15.12 1.31
C GLU A 128 0.89 15.68 0.75
N ALA A 129 1.79 14.83 0.23
CA ALA A 129 3.01 15.27 -0.45
C ALA A 129 2.69 16.14 -1.67
N ARG A 130 1.77 15.68 -2.53
CA ARG A 130 1.31 16.46 -3.69
C ARG A 130 0.64 17.77 -3.28
N ARG A 131 -0.20 17.77 -2.24
CA ARG A 131 -0.82 19.01 -1.70
C ARG A 131 0.23 20.00 -1.22
N ALA A 132 1.22 19.53 -0.45
CA ALA A 132 2.31 20.37 0.06
C ALA A 132 3.16 20.97 -1.07
N MET A 133 3.57 20.15 -2.04
CA MET A 133 4.32 20.61 -3.20
C MET A 133 3.54 21.63 -4.03
N ASN A 134 2.26 21.36 -4.31
CA ASN A 134 1.41 22.26 -5.06
C ASN A 134 1.20 23.61 -4.35
N ALA A 135 1.04 23.60 -3.02
CA ALA A 135 0.94 24.82 -2.22
C ALA A 135 2.25 25.64 -2.28
N ALA A 136 3.40 24.99 -2.13
CA ALA A 136 4.71 25.65 -2.24
C ALA A 136 4.94 26.23 -3.65
N ALA A 137 4.58 25.50 -4.70
CA ALA A 137 4.67 25.97 -6.08
C ALA A 137 3.79 27.22 -6.33
N ARG A 138 2.54 27.21 -5.83
CA ARG A 138 1.64 28.38 -5.90
C ARG A 138 2.23 29.60 -5.16
N ALA A 139 2.75 29.40 -3.96
CA ALA A 139 3.37 30.46 -3.16
C ALA A 139 4.63 31.04 -3.83
N ASN A 140 5.44 30.20 -4.48
CA ASN A 140 6.61 30.64 -5.23
C ASN A 140 6.23 31.47 -6.45
N ARG A 141 5.17 31.07 -7.19
CA ARG A 141 4.67 31.85 -8.35
C ARG A 141 4.16 33.22 -7.93
N SER A 142 3.42 33.32 -6.83
CA SER A 142 2.89 34.61 -6.35
C SER A 142 4.00 35.55 -5.86
N ARG A 143 5.05 35.03 -5.22
CA ARG A 143 6.20 35.83 -4.79
C ARG A 143 7.07 36.31 -5.93
N ASN A 144 7.25 35.51 -6.98
CA ASN A 144 8.04 35.92 -8.15
C ASN A 144 7.42 37.15 -8.83
N ARG A 145 6.08 37.21 -8.92
CA ARG A 145 5.36 38.41 -9.40
C ARG A 145 5.58 39.65 -8.54
N ARG A 146 5.99 39.50 -7.28
CA ARG A 146 6.26 40.59 -6.32
C ARG A 146 7.76 40.84 -6.10
N GLY A 147 8.64 40.33 -6.98
CA GLY A 147 10.09 40.53 -6.87
C GLY A 147 10.78 39.74 -5.74
N GLY A 148 10.09 38.77 -5.12
CA GLY A 148 10.64 37.99 -4.01
C GLY A 148 11.65 36.91 -4.48
N ARG A 149 12.88 36.94 -3.94
CA ARG A 149 13.99 36.06 -4.39
C ARG A 149 14.01 34.64 -3.80
N ARG A 150 13.43 34.37 -2.63
CA ARG A 150 13.60 33.07 -1.94
C ARG A 150 12.46 32.07 -2.23
N ARG A 151 12.80 30.99 -2.95
CA ARG A 151 11.90 29.86 -3.23
C ARG A 151 11.73 28.95 -2.01
N GLN A 152 10.49 28.60 -1.70
CA GLN A 152 10.14 27.58 -0.72
C GLN A 152 10.28 26.19 -1.36
N ARG A 153 11.11 25.32 -0.78
CA ARG A 153 11.25 23.90 -1.17
C ARG A 153 10.79 23.03 -0.01
N VAL A 154 9.80 22.18 -0.24
CA VAL A 154 9.13 21.39 0.82
C VAL A 154 9.47 19.90 0.80
N GLY A 155 10.09 19.38 -0.26
CA GLY A 155 10.38 17.94 -0.43
C GLY A 155 9.82 17.42 -1.75
N HIS A 156 9.64 16.11 -1.87
CA HIS A 156 8.98 15.44 -2.99
C HIS A 156 7.91 14.44 -2.50
N VAL A 157 7.34 13.62 -3.40
CA VAL A 157 6.65 12.40 -2.95
C VAL A 157 7.74 11.39 -2.58
N PRO A 158 7.72 10.75 -1.39
CA PRO A 158 8.73 9.78 -1.00
C PRO A 158 8.93 8.68 -2.05
N ARG A 159 10.12 8.08 -2.09
CA ARG A 159 10.54 7.11 -3.11
C ARG A 159 11.06 5.82 -2.47
N PRO A 160 10.19 5.01 -1.86
CA PRO A 160 10.59 3.68 -1.42
C PRO A 160 10.98 2.81 -2.62
N GLU A 161 11.81 1.81 -2.37
CA GLU A 161 12.21 0.82 -3.40
C GLU A 161 11.03 -0.08 -3.80
N GLY A 162 10.16 -0.38 -2.84
CA GLY A 162 8.92 -1.12 -3.02
C GLY A 162 8.01 -0.94 -1.82
N ILE A 163 6.73 -1.28 -1.98
CA ILE A 163 5.72 -1.19 -0.92
C ILE A 163 5.17 -2.58 -0.65
N VAL A 164 5.35 -3.06 0.58
CA VAL A 164 4.74 -4.29 1.08
C VAL A 164 3.41 -3.95 1.74
N ASP A 165 2.36 -4.65 1.31
CA ASP A 165 1.03 -4.57 1.93
C ASP A 165 0.77 -5.81 2.78
N THR A 166 0.77 -5.65 4.10
CA THR A 166 0.54 -6.76 5.04
C THR A 166 -0.89 -7.30 5.00
N LEU A 167 -1.89 -6.48 4.66
CA LEU A 167 -3.28 -6.94 4.53
C LEU A 167 -3.44 -7.81 3.28
N ALA A 168 -2.95 -7.32 2.15
CA ALA A 168 -2.98 -8.08 0.90
C ALA A 168 -2.13 -9.37 1.00
N SER A 169 -0.98 -9.32 1.68
CA SER A 169 -0.14 -10.48 1.93
C SER A 169 -0.85 -11.55 2.76
N ALA A 170 -1.54 -11.17 3.85
CA ALA A 170 -2.31 -12.11 4.65
C ALA A 170 -3.40 -12.81 3.83
N ARG A 171 -4.14 -12.06 2.99
CA ARG A 171 -5.16 -12.65 2.09
C ARG A 171 -4.56 -13.59 1.06
N LYS A 172 -3.45 -13.21 0.43
CA LYS A 172 -2.71 -14.05 -0.53
C LYS A 172 -2.22 -15.36 0.10
N GLN A 173 -1.80 -15.31 1.36
CA GLN A 173 -1.41 -16.48 2.15
C GLN A 173 -2.62 -17.29 2.65
N GLY A 174 -3.84 -16.90 2.28
CA GLY A 174 -5.07 -17.66 2.50
C GLY A 174 -5.84 -17.31 3.77
N ALA A 175 -5.50 -16.21 4.45
CA ALA A 175 -6.21 -15.77 5.64
C ALA A 175 -7.67 -15.38 5.31
N VAL A 176 -8.62 -15.94 6.07
CA VAL A 176 -10.03 -15.55 6.02
C VAL A 176 -10.26 -14.45 7.05
N LEU A 177 -10.48 -13.22 6.58
CA LEU A 177 -10.50 -12.02 7.41
C LEU A 177 -11.93 -11.55 7.65
N ILE A 178 -12.39 -11.64 8.90
CA ILE A 178 -13.65 -11.01 9.33
C ILE A 178 -13.41 -9.56 9.76
N ASP A 179 -12.29 -9.31 10.44
CA ASP A 179 -11.83 -7.99 10.86
C ASP A 179 -10.48 -7.70 10.19
N GLU A 180 -10.48 -6.71 9.31
CA GLU A 180 -9.34 -6.34 8.48
C GLU A 180 -8.41 -5.35 9.19
N ARG A 181 -8.69 -5.00 10.44
CA ARG A 181 -7.82 -4.08 11.19
C ARG A 181 -6.50 -4.77 11.53
N LEU A 182 -5.42 -4.00 11.46
CA LEU A 182 -4.05 -4.44 11.73
C LEU A 182 -3.94 -5.39 12.93
N GLU A 183 -4.48 -5.04 14.10
CA GLU A 183 -4.36 -5.87 15.31
C GLU A 183 -5.10 -7.20 15.18
N ALA A 184 -6.23 -7.25 14.47
CA ALA A 184 -6.96 -8.49 14.22
C ALA A 184 -6.18 -9.41 13.28
N VAL A 185 -5.63 -8.86 12.19
CA VAL A 185 -4.80 -9.61 11.23
C VAL A 185 -3.50 -10.08 11.87
N ALA A 186 -2.86 -9.23 12.68
CA ALA A 186 -1.68 -9.58 13.48
C ALA A 186 -1.97 -10.76 14.43
N SER A 187 -3.07 -10.68 15.19
CA SER A 187 -3.47 -11.78 16.07
C SER A 187 -3.76 -13.07 15.31
N LEU A 188 -4.42 -13.01 14.15
CA LEU A 188 -4.68 -14.18 13.31
C LEU A 188 -3.38 -14.80 12.76
N SER A 189 -2.37 -13.96 12.54
CA SER A 189 -1.04 -14.37 12.07
C SER A 189 -0.10 -14.82 13.22
N GLY A 190 -0.64 -15.07 14.41
CA GLY A 190 0.11 -15.56 15.57
C GLY A 190 0.93 -14.49 16.32
N VAL A 191 0.76 -13.21 15.98
CA VAL A 191 1.46 -12.12 16.66
C VAL A 191 0.73 -11.75 17.95
N ALA A 192 1.47 -11.72 19.07
CA ALA A 192 0.93 -11.25 20.35
C ALA A 192 0.71 -9.73 20.31
N VAL A 193 -0.54 -9.31 20.16
CA VAL A 193 -0.97 -7.91 20.16
C VAL A 193 -2.22 -7.71 21.04
N PRO A 194 -2.46 -6.50 21.56
CA PRO A 194 -3.73 -6.18 22.20
C PRO A 194 -4.91 -6.38 21.24
N PRO A 195 -6.11 -6.72 21.76
CA PRO A 195 -7.29 -6.87 20.92
C PRO A 195 -7.60 -5.59 20.12
N ALA A 196 -8.13 -5.77 18.91
CA ALA A 196 -8.47 -4.66 18.03
C ALA A 196 -9.66 -3.82 18.55
N GLN A 197 -10.48 -4.37 19.45
CA GLN A 197 -11.67 -3.70 19.99
C GLN A 197 -11.29 -2.46 20.82
N ALA A 198 -12.18 -1.47 20.81
CA ALA A 198 -12.02 -0.28 21.65
C ALA A 198 -12.05 -0.68 23.13
N SER A 199 -11.10 -0.15 23.91
CA SER A 199 -11.02 -0.36 25.35
C SER A 199 -10.83 0.97 26.08
N LEU A 200 -11.32 1.05 27.32
CA LEU A 200 -11.10 2.22 28.18
C LEU A 200 -9.61 2.40 28.51
N GLU A 201 -8.88 1.30 28.63
CA GLU A 201 -7.44 1.30 28.85
C GLU A 201 -6.70 1.96 27.68
N ARG A 202 -6.98 1.54 26.43
CA ARG A 202 -6.38 2.17 25.25
C ARG A 202 -6.80 3.64 25.12
N ALA A 203 -8.05 3.97 25.44
CA ALA A 203 -8.54 5.35 25.38
C ALA A 203 -7.86 6.27 26.41
N ALA A 204 -7.29 5.73 27.49
CA ALA A 204 -6.56 6.48 28.50
C ALA A 204 -5.08 6.70 28.15
N GLN A 205 -4.54 5.94 27.19
CA GLN A 205 -3.13 6.05 26.78
C GLN A 205 -2.89 7.30 25.91
N PRO A 206 -1.69 7.90 25.97
CA PRO A 206 -1.27 8.94 25.03
C PRO A 206 -1.35 8.46 23.58
N GLU A 207 -1.77 9.35 22.68
CA GLU A 207 -1.90 9.01 21.25
C GLU A 207 -0.59 8.49 20.66
N GLU A 208 0.54 9.14 20.93
CA GLU A 208 1.86 8.73 20.46
C GLU A 208 2.22 7.30 20.91
N GLU A 209 1.88 6.90 22.14
CA GLU A 209 2.12 5.55 22.65
C GLU A 209 1.24 4.52 21.93
N THR A 210 -0.05 4.84 21.73
CA THR A 210 -0.96 3.95 20.99
C THR A 210 -0.57 3.81 19.53
N SER A 211 -0.10 4.89 18.90
CA SER A 211 0.38 4.91 17.52
C SER A 211 1.69 4.11 17.39
N ARG A 212 2.62 4.28 18.34
CA ARG A 212 3.85 3.47 18.37
C ARG A 212 3.58 1.99 18.57
N GLY A 213 2.72 1.63 19.52
CA GLY A 213 2.33 0.23 19.74
C GLY A 213 1.73 -0.40 18.48
N ARG A 214 0.91 0.36 17.73
CA ARG A 214 0.34 -0.07 16.46
C ARG A 214 1.42 -0.24 15.37
N THR A 215 2.39 0.66 15.27
CA THR A 215 3.51 0.53 14.33
C THR A 215 4.41 -0.66 14.66
N LEU A 216 4.68 -0.94 15.93
CA LEU A 216 5.45 -2.13 16.32
C LEU A 216 4.68 -3.42 16.03
N ALA A 217 3.36 -3.44 16.22
CA ALA A 217 2.52 -4.55 15.77
C ALA A 217 2.59 -4.78 14.25
N LEU A 218 2.70 -3.71 13.46
CA LEU A 218 2.91 -3.81 12.00
C LEU A 218 4.25 -4.45 11.66
N VAL A 219 5.33 -4.07 12.34
CA VAL A 219 6.65 -4.71 12.18
C VAL A 219 6.55 -6.21 12.49
N SER A 220 5.97 -6.57 13.63
CA SER A 220 5.82 -7.98 14.01
C SER A 220 4.94 -8.78 13.04
N LEU A 221 3.84 -8.20 12.54
CA LEU A 221 3.02 -8.82 11.50
C LEU A 221 3.81 -9.02 10.21
N TYR A 222 4.58 -8.02 9.78
CA TYR A 222 5.44 -8.16 8.61
C TYR A 222 6.44 -9.31 8.77
N MET A 223 7.12 -9.39 9.91
CA MET A 223 8.08 -10.47 10.18
C MET A 223 7.39 -11.85 10.14
N ALA A 224 6.23 -12.00 10.77
CA ALA A 224 5.47 -13.25 10.76
C ALA A 224 5.01 -13.65 9.35
N LEU A 225 4.51 -12.70 8.55
CA LEU A 225 4.09 -12.97 7.18
C LEU A 225 5.27 -13.29 6.26
N ALA A 226 6.41 -12.63 6.46
CA ALA A 226 7.63 -12.87 5.69
C ALA A 226 8.20 -14.27 5.94
N GLU A 227 8.09 -14.76 7.18
CA GLU A 227 8.45 -16.13 7.54
C GLU A 227 7.45 -17.15 6.97
N ALA A 228 6.16 -16.84 7.00
CA ALA A 228 5.09 -17.75 6.60
C ALA A 228 5.00 -17.97 5.08
N GLY A 229 5.35 -16.98 4.25
CA GLY A 229 5.22 -17.13 2.81
C GLY A 229 5.45 -15.88 1.98
N PRO A 230 5.04 -15.89 0.71
CA PRO A 230 5.25 -14.76 -0.19
C PRO A 230 4.46 -13.53 0.27
N LEU A 231 5.09 -12.36 0.11
CA LEU A 231 4.51 -11.06 0.40
C LEU A 231 4.00 -10.39 -0.89
N VAL A 232 2.92 -9.62 -0.77
CA VAL A 232 2.45 -8.73 -1.83
C VAL A 232 3.27 -7.45 -1.77
N THR A 233 4.12 -7.26 -2.78
CA THR A 233 4.97 -6.07 -2.94
C THR A 233 4.65 -5.38 -4.26
N ARG A 234 4.60 -4.04 -4.26
CA ARG A 234 4.32 -3.23 -5.45
C ARG A 234 5.35 -2.13 -5.64
N ALA A 235 5.72 -1.87 -6.89
CA ALA A 235 6.58 -0.74 -7.23
C ALA A 235 5.75 0.55 -7.33
N THR A 236 6.34 1.70 -7.00
CA THR A 236 5.57 2.97 -6.95
C THR A 236 5.18 3.52 -8.32
N ASP A 237 5.88 3.13 -9.38
CA ASP A 237 5.64 3.52 -10.77
C ASP A 237 4.54 2.69 -11.45
N GLU A 238 4.19 1.54 -10.89
CA GLU A 238 3.04 0.72 -11.30
C GLU A 238 1.70 1.24 -10.73
N LEU A 239 1.76 2.20 -9.79
CA LEU A 239 0.60 2.69 -9.06
C LEU A 239 0.08 4.03 -9.57
N ALA A 240 -1.24 4.17 -9.58
CA ALA A 240 -1.97 5.37 -9.90
C ALA A 240 -3.10 5.63 -8.90
N PRO A 241 -3.45 6.91 -8.64
CA PRO A 241 -4.62 7.24 -7.84
C PRO A 241 -5.91 6.91 -8.59
N ASP A 242 -6.82 6.21 -7.92
CA ASP A 242 -8.22 6.16 -8.33
C ASP A 242 -8.94 7.51 -8.06
N ARG A 243 -10.26 7.57 -8.30
CA ARG A 243 -11.05 8.79 -8.03
C ARG A 243 -11.08 9.21 -6.55
N PHE A 244 -10.85 8.27 -5.64
CA PHE A 244 -10.78 8.48 -4.21
C PHE A 244 -9.35 8.76 -3.71
N GLY A 245 -8.35 8.68 -4.60
CA GLY A 245 -6.94 8.87 -4.28
C GLY A 245 -6.26 7.62 -3.70
N LEU A 246 -6.96 6.48 -3.65
CA LEU A 246 -6.37 5.19 -3.30
C LEU A 246 -5.35 4.80 -4.37
N GLN A 247 -4.16 4.38 -3.97
CA GLN A 247 -3.13 3.96 -4.91
C GLN A 247 -3.40 2.52 -5.34
N ARG A 248 -3.77 2.34 -6.59
CA ARG A 248 -4.07 1.05 -7.21
C ARG A 248 -3.17 0.87 -8.42
N THR A 249 -3.10 -0.34 -8.94
CA THR A 249 -2.35 -0.61 -10.17
C THR A 249 -2.92 0.21 -11.32
N GLN A 250 -2.05 0.64 -12.23
CA GLN A 250 -2.45 1.39 -13.41
C GLN A 250 -3.51 0.61 -14.22
N LEU A 251 -3.34 -0.71 -14.37
CA LEU A 251 -4.31 -1.60 -14.99
C LEU A 251 -5.69 -1.51 -14.34
N ARG A 252 -5.78 -1.62 -13.01
CA ARG A 252 -7.05 -1.53 -12.27
C ARG A 252 -7.73 -0.16 -12.43
N VAL A 253 -6.94 0.91 -12.40
CA VAL A 253 -7.44 2.28 -12.60
C VAL A 253 -7.94 2.51 -14.02
N ASP A 254 -7.27 1.94 -15.02
CA ASP A 254 -7.66 2.10 -16.42
C ASP A 254 -8.84 1.22 -16.79
N ALA A 255 -8.90 -0.01 -16.28
CA ALA A 255 -10.04 -0.92 -16.45
C ALA A 255 -11.34 -0.31 -15.89
N GLU A 256 -11.32 0.30 -14.70
CA GLU A 256 -12.49 0.98 -14.12
C GLU A 256 -12.98 2.18 -14.96
N LYS A 257 -12.11 2.77 -15.77
CA LYS A 257 -12.47 3.89 -16.67
C LYS A 257 -12.88 3.42 -18.06
N ALA A 258 -12.63 2.16 -18.40
CA ALA A 258 -12.95 1.62 -19.71
C ALA A 258 -14.47 1.63 -19.93
N SER A 259 -14.89 2.01 -21.12
CA SER A 259 -16.31 1.94 -21.49
C SER A 259 -16.67 0.52 -21.90
N ALA A 260 -17.89 0.10 -21.55
CA ALA A 260 -18.42 -1.18 -21.99
C ALA A 260 -18.44 -1.26 -23.53
N GLN A 261 -17.91 -2.35 -24.07
CA GLN A 261 -17.86 -2.58 -25.53
C GLN A 261 -19.13 -3.26 -26.04
N HIS A 262 -19.84 -3.94 -25.15
CA HIS A 262 -21.03 -4.74 -25.44
C HIS A 262 -22.14 -4.42 -24.43
N GLY A 263 -23.39 -4.68 -24.81
CA GLY A 263 -24.52 -4.63 -23.87
C GLY A 263 -24.44 -5.77 -22.86
N ASN A 264 -24.86 -5.52 -21.62
CA ASN A 264 -24.80 -6.52 -20.56
C ASN A 264 -25.79 -7.67 -20.81
N PRO A 265 -25.31 -8.94 -20.96
CA PRO A 265 -26.15 -10.08 -21.30
C PRO A 265 -26.88 -10.69 -20.08
N GLY A 266 -26.80 -10.06 -18.92
CA GLY A 266 -27.39 -10.49 -17.66
C GLY A 266 -26.41 -11.19 -16.73
N GLN A 267 -26.95 -11.84 -15.69
CA GLN A 267 -26.17 -12.52 -14.67
C GLN A 267 -25.46 -13.77 -15.19
N PHE A 268 -24.34 -14.08 -14.56
CA PHE A 268 -23.63 -15.34 -14.78
C PHE A 268 -24.45 -16.52 -14.28
N THR A 269 -24.44 -17.60 -15.06
CA THR A 269 -24.89 -18.92 -14.62
C THR A 269 -23.91 -19.97 -15.16
N HIS A 270 -23.73 -21.08 -14.45
CA HIS A 270 -22.90 -22.19 -14.95
C HIS A 270 -23.38 -22.74 -16.31
N LYS A 271 -24.67 -22.58 -16.65
CA LYS A 271 -25.20 -22.97 -17.97
C LYS A 271 -24.84 -21.99 -19.08
N SER A 272 -24.88 -20.69 -18.80
CA SER A 272 -24.61 -19.66 -19.82
C SER A 272 -23.13 -19.36 -20.00
N GLY A 273 -22.29 -19.72 -19.02
CA GLY A 273 -20.87 -19.37 -19.00
C GLY A 273 -20.63 -17.86 -18.89
N LEU A 274 -19.36 -17.48 -19.04
CA LEU A 274 -18.91 -16.10 -19.19
C LEU A 274 -19.22 -15.60 -20.61
N ARG A 275 -19.64 -14.35 -20.75
CA ARG A 275 -20.04 -13.78 -22.05
C ARG A 275 -19.56 -12.33 -22.18
N PRO A 276 -19.21 -11.87 -23.39
CA PRO A 276 -18.92 -10.46 -23.64
C PRO A 276 -19.98 -9.52 -23.05
N GLY A 277 -19.54 -8.39 -22.51
CA GLY A 277 -20.41 -7.37 -21.93
C GLY A 277 -20.88 -7.62 -20.50
N MET A 278 -20.62 -8.78 -19.90
CA MET A 278 -20.89 -8.99 -18.47
C MET A 278 -20.16 -7.96 -17.61
N GLU A 279 -20.83 -7.42 -16.59
CA GLU A 279 -20.20 -6.54 -15.60
C GLU A 279 -19.69 -7.37 -14.42
N VAL A 280 -18.39 -7.31 -14.15
CA VAL A 280 -17.70 -8.13 -13.15
C VAL A 280 -17.13 -7.22 -12.07
N VAL A 281 -17.50 -7.50 -10.82
CA VAL A 281 -16.91 -6.84 -9.65
C VAL A 281 -15.96 -7.81 -8.95
N VAL A 282 -14.73 -7.39 -8.70
CA VAL A 282 -13.77 -8.18 -7.94
C VAL A 282 -13.68 -7.63 -6.52
N SER A 283 -13.77 -8.49 -5.51
CA SER A 283 -13.57 -8.13 -4.11
C SER A 283 -12.10 -8.26 -3.70
N ASP A 284 -11.74 -7.76 -2.52
CA ASP A 284 -10.35 -7.81 -2.07
C ASP A 284 -10.03 -9.11 -1.30
N ASP A 285 -11.05 -9.86 -0.87
CA ASP A 285 -10.99 -11.20 -0.26
C ASP A 285 -10.79 -12.31 -1.31
N ILE A 286 -9.69 -12.21 -2.06
CA ILE A 286 -9.25 -13.18 -3.06
C ILE A 286 -7.79 -13.57 -2.80
N ARG A 287 -7.36 -14.71 -3.35
CA ARG A 287 -5.97 -15.18 -3.33
C ARG A 287 -5.24 -14.86 -4.63
N ALA A 288 -5.95 -14.90 -5.76
CA ALA A 288 -5.40 -14.55 -7.06
C ALA A 288 -4.94 -13.09 -7.10
N GLU A 289 -3.98 -12.78 -7.99
CA GLU A 289 -3.59 -11.40 -8.21
C GLU A 289 -4.73 -10.62 -8.88
N HIS A 290 -5.07 -9.47 -8.31
CA HIS A 290 -6.20 -8.67 -8.78
C HIS A 290 -6.05 -8.25 -10.26
N ASP A 291 -4.81 -8.01 -10.69
CA ASP A 291 -4.48 -7.65 -12.08
C ASP A 291 -4.70 -8.81 -13.05
N GLU A 292 -4.48 -10.06 -12.62
CA GLU A 292 -4.73 -11.26 -13.43
C GLU A 292 -6.22 -11.42 -13.72
N LEU A 293 -7.06 -11.27 -12.69
CA LEU A 293 -8.52 -11.31 -12.83
C LEU A 293 -9.02 -10.17 -13.72
N ILE A 294 -8.50 -8.95 -13.54
CA ILE A 294 -8.87 -7.80 -14.37
C ILE A 294 -8.47 -8.03 -15.82
N GLN A 295 -7.24 -8.51 -16.07
CA GLN A 295 -6.79 -8.80 -17.42
C GLN A 295 -7.69 -9.85 -18.09
N ALA A 296 -8.04 -10.92 -17.37
CA ALA A 296 -8.98 -11.93 -17.85
C ALA A 296 -10.38 -11.37 -18.17
N ILE A 297 -10.90 -10.45 -17.35
CA ILE A 297 -12.17 -9.74 -17.61
C ILE A 297 -12.08 -8.97 -18.93
N MET A 298 -10.99 -8.21 -19.12
CA MET A 298 -10.80 -7.37 -20.30
C MET A 298 -10.60 -8.21 -21.58
N ASP A 299 -9.82 -9.28 -21.50
CA ASP A 299 -9.56 -10.21 -22.62
C ASP A 299 -10.85 -10.87 -23.14
N LEU A 300 -11.79 -11.14 -22.24
CA LEU A 300 -13.10 -11.70 -22.59
C LEU A 300 -14.13 -10.65 -23.01
N GLU A 301 -13.72 -9.39 -23.18
CA GLU A 301 -14.58 -8.27 -23.57
C GLU A 301 -15.74 -8.02 -22.58
N MET A 302 -15.50 -8.37 -21.31
CA MET A 302 -16.35 -8.05 -20.16
C MET A 302 -15.95 -6.68 -19.59
N THR A 303 -16.78 -6.14 -18.69
CA THR A 303 -16.54 -4.84 -18.05
C THR A 303 -16.14 -5.04 -16.59
N TYR A 304 -14.98 -4.52 -16.21
CA TYR A 304 -14.59 -4.43 -14.81
C TYR A 304 -15.31 -3.26 -14.12
N ALA A 305 -15.79 -3.49 -12.88
CA ALA A 305 -16.36 -2.44 -12.05
C ALA A 305 -15.89 -2.55 -10.59
N GLU A 306 -15.60 -1.41 -9.98
CA GLU A 306 -15.25 -1.31 -8.55
C GLU A 306 -16.48 -1.34 -7.64
N LYS A 307 -17.62 -0.89 -8.16
CA LYS A 307 -18.86 -0.70 -7.41
C LYS A 307 -19.93 -1.65 -7.91
N LEU A 308 -20.57 -2.35 -6.97
CA LEU A 308 -21.77 -3.14 -7.21
C LEU A 308 -22.97 -2.28 -7.65
N THR A 309 -23.48 -2.57 -8.84
CA THR A 309 -24.69 -1.97 -9.40
C THR A 309 -25.86 -2.97 -9.34
N ARG A 310 -26.93 -2.75 -10.11
CA ARG A 310 -27.97 -3.77 -10.39
C ARG A 310 -27.68 -4.52 -11.69
N GLU A 311 -26.76 -3.99 -12.51
CA GLU A 311 -26.34 -4.56 -13.78
C GLU A 311 -25.20 -5.57 -13.57
N THR A 312 -24.54 -5.56 -12.41
CA THR A 312 -23.47 -6.51 -12.08
C THR A 312 -23.88 -7.96 -12.35
N SER A 313 -23.13 -8.60 -13.24
CA SER A 313 -23.38 -9.96 -13.73
C SER A 313 -22.85 -11.01 -12.76
N LEU A 314 -21.73 -10.75 -12.10
CA LEU A 314 -21.16 -11.59 -11.04
C LEU A 314 -20.18 -10.81 -10.15
N VAL A 315 -19.90 -11.37 -8.98
CA VAL A 315 -18.82 -10.94 -8.10
C VAL A 315 -17.80 -12.05 -7.93
N VAL A 316 -16.52 -11.74 -8.17
CA VAL A 316 -15.40 -12.61 -7.85
C VAL A 316 -14.97 -12.36 -6.40
N THR A 317 -15.10 -13.37 -5.54
CA THR A 317 -14.90 -13.28 -4.08
C THR A 317 -14.73 -14.68 -3.48
N ASN A 318 -13.83 -14.83 -2.50
CA ASN A 318 -13.66 -16.10 -1.77
C ASN A 318 -14.45 -16.12 -0.45
N ALA A 319 -15.10 -15.03 -0.06
CA ALA A 319 -16.14 -15.02 0.96
C ALA A 319 -17.45 -15.63 0.41
N THR A 320 -17.46 -16.95 0.20
CA THR A 320 -18.61 -17.72 -0.31
C THR A 320 -19.27 -18.63 0.74
N GLY A 321 -18.89 -18.45 2.01
CA GLY A 321 -19.40 -19.22 3.15
C GLY A 321 -20.84 -18.88 3.57
N ASP A 322 -21.14 -19.02 4.86
CA ASP A 322 -22.46 -18.73 5.40
C ASP A 322 -22.91 -17.30 5.06
N PRO A 323 -24.10 -17.11 4.45
CA PRO A 323 -24.69 -15.79 4.21
C PRO A 323 -24.65 -14.83 5.40
N ASP A 324 -24.78 -15.33 6.63
CA ASP A 324 -24.78 -14.52 7.85
C ASP A 324 -23.37 -13.99 8.20
N ASP A 325 -22.32 -14.63 7.69
CA ASP A 325 -20.93 -14.24 7.87
C ASP A 325 -20.39 -13.32 6.77
N LEU A 326 -21.13 -13.19 5.66
CA LEU A 326 -20.71 -12.33 4.55
C LEU A 326 -20.59 -10.86 4.99
N ARG A 327 -19.53 -10.19 4.54
CA ARG A 327 -19.31 -8.75 4.73
C ARG A 327 -19.05 -8.04 3.40
N GLY A 328 -19.07 -6.72 3.42
CA GLY A 328 -18.69 -5.88 2.29
C GLY A 328 -19.41 -6.20 0.97
N LYS A 329 -18.62 -6.37 -0.10
CA LYS A 329 -19.11 -6.63 -1.46
C LYS A 329 -19.89 -7.95 -1.55
N ALA A 330 -19.38 -9.03 -0.96
CA ALA A 330 -20.03 -10.34 -0.97
C ALA A 330 -21.43 -10.29 -0.34
N MET A 331 -21.56 -9.67 0.85
CA MET A 331 -22.84 -9.48 1.52
C MET A 331 -23.83 -8.68 0.67
N HIS A 332 -23.37 -7.59 0.03
CA HIS A 332 -24.22 -6.74 -0.81
C HIS A 332 -24.66 -7.44 -2.09
N ALA A 333 -23.80 -8.25 -2.70
CA ALA A 333 -24.12 -9.05 -3.86
C ALA A 333 -25.14 -10.15 -3.53
N HIS A 334 -24.93 -10.87 -2.42
CA HIS A 334 -25.89 -11.87 -1.93
C HIS A 334 -27.29 -11.29 -1.72
N ARG A 335 -27.40 -10.14 -1.04
CA ARG A 335 -28.70 -9.45 -0.83
C ARG A 335 -29.41 -9.03 -2.12
N LYS A 336 -28.67 -8.84 -3.21
CA LYS A 336 -29.20 -8.46 -4.52
C LYS A 336 -29.41 -9.68 -5.44
N GLY A 337 -29.11 -10.89 -4.97
CA GLY A 337 -29.14 -12.10 -5.80
C GLY A 337 -28.12 -12.07 -6.95
N ILE A 338 -27.00 -11.38 -6.77
CA ILE A 338 -25.88 -11.40 -7.73
C ILE A 338 -25.00 -12.62 -7.40
N PRO A 339 -24.65 -13.46 -8.39
CA PRO A 339 -23.86 -14.67 -8.14
C PRO A 339 -22.47 -14.31 -7.61
N LEU A 340 -22.04 -15.06 -6.58
CA LEU A 340 -20.68 -15.04 -6.05
C LEU A 340 -19.92 -16.20 -6.67
N VAL A 341 -18.72 -15.94 -7.17
CA VAL A 341 -17.84 -16.92 -7.80
C VAL A 341 -16.47 -16.81 -7.14
N SER A 342 -15.87 -17.92 -6.75
CA SER A 342 -14.49 -17.89 -6.23
C SER A 342 -13.52 -17.43 -7.32
N ASP A 343 -12.35 -16.93 -6.93
CA ASP A 343 -11.30 -16.60 -7.91
C ASP A 343 -10.86 -17.83 -8.72
N GLU A 344 -10.73 -18.99 -8.06
CA GLU A 344 -10.45 -20.28 -8.69
C GLU A 344 -11.52 -20.67 -9.72
N ASP A 345 -12.80 -20.64 -9.34
CA ASP A 345 -13.92 -20.99 -10.26
C ASP A 345 -14.04 -19.98 -11.42
N PHE A 346 -13.77 -18.70 -11.15
CA PHE A 346 -13.80 -17.67 -12.18
C PHE A 346 -12.69 -17.91 -13.22
N LEU A 347 -11.47 -18.18 -12.78
CA LEU A 347 -10.35 -18.47 -13.68
C LEU A 347 -10.57 -19.77 -14.47
N ALA A 348 -11.15 -20.80 -13.85
CA ALA A 348 -11.54 -22.02 -14.57
C ALA A 348 -12.60 -21.74 -15.66
N ALA A 349 -13.58 -20.87 -15.37
CA ALA A 349 -14.58 -20.44 -16.35
C ALA A 349 -13.97 -19.58 -17.47
N VAL A 350 -12.95 -18.77 -17.16
CA VAL A 350 -12.19 -18.00 -18.15
C VAL A 350 -11.49 -18.93 -19.13
N GLU A 351 -10.80 -19.97 -18.63
CA GLU A 351 -10.08 -20.91 -19.50
C GLU A 351 -11.02 -21.68 -20.41
N THR A 352 -12.15 -22.15 -19.86
CA THR A 352 -13.20 -22.81 -20.65
C THR A 352 -13.69 -21.92 -21.79
N GLU A 353 -13.92 -20.64 -21.54
CA GLU A 353 -14.39 -19.70 -22.58
C GLU A 353 -13.29 -19.39 -23.61
N ARG A 354 -12.00 -19.35 -23.21
CA ARG A 354 -10.87 -19.18 -24.13
C ARG A 354 -10.77 -20.35 -25.11
N GLU A 355 -10.88 -21.59 -24.63
CA GLU A 355 -10.91 -22.79 -25.46
C GLU A 355 -12.07 -22.76 -26.47
N VAL A 356 -13.27 -22.37 -26.02
CA VAL A 356 -14.46 -22.24 -26.89
C VAL A 356 -14.25 -21.19 -27.98
N ARG A 357 -13.65 -20.04 -27.66
CA ARG A 357 -13.35 -19.00 -28.67
C ARG A 357 -12.30 -19.46 -29.68
N GLN A 358 -11.28 -20.17 -29.22
CA GLN A 358 -10.26 -20.72 -30.10
C GLN A 358 -10.84 -21.74 -31.09
N ALA A 359 -11.65 -22.70 -30.61
CA ALA A 359 -12.30 -23.68 -31.46
C ALA A 359 -13.17 -23.02 -32.55
N ARG A 360 -13.97 -22.01 -32.18
CA ARG A 360 -14.79 -21.24 -33.13
C ARG A 360 -13.95 -20.48 -34.17
N ALA A 361 -12.80 -19.95 -33.77
CA ALA A 361 -11.90 -19.25 -34.68
C ALA A 361 -11.23 -20.21 -35.69
N GLU A 362 -10.85 -21.41 -35.24
CA GLU A 362 -10.28 -22.45 -36.10
C GLU A 362 -11.31 -22.96 -37.12
N GLU A 363 -12.57 -23.16 -36.71
CA GLU A 363 -13.67 -23.52 -37.62
C GLU A 363 -13.95 -22.42 -38.66
N ALA A 364 -13.93 -21.15 -38.23
CA ALA A 364 -14.18 -20.00 -39.11
C ALA A 364 -13.02 -19.72 -40.09
N GLY A 365 -11.78 -20.09 -39.74
CA GLY A 365 -10.61 -19.96 -40.61
C GLY A 365 -10.42 -21.09 -41.62
N GLN A 366 -11.16 -22.20 -41.47
CA GLN A 366 -11.17 -23.33 -42.41
C GLN A 366 -12.29 -23.24 -43.47
N SER A 367 -13.22 -22.29 -43.31
CA SER A 367 -14.30 -21.97 -44.26
C SER A 367 -13.90 -20.79 -45.14
#